data_AF-A0A7X7FUK2-F1
#
_entry.id   AF-A0A7X7FUK2-F1
#
_cell.length_a   1.000
_cell.length_b   1.000
_cell.length_c   1.000
_cell.angle_alpha   90.00
_cell.angle_beta   90.00
_cell.angle_gamma   90.00
#
_symmetry.space_group_name_H-M   'P 1'
#
loop_
_entity.id
_entity.type
_entity.pdbx_description
1 polymer ?
#
loop_
_entity_poly.entity_id
_entity_poly.type
_entity_poly.pdbx_seq_one_letter_code
_entity_poly.pdbx_strand_id
1 'polypeptide(L)'
;MPVCKHSVIFLVLFFVQSLNNCISQSFTTSNRYFDSLNDVYKIKQLDNLFIYLKNEKHFNGTFLVAKGEDILYENVSGYSSYSTKHRLNLHSSFEIASISKSFTAVAVLMLYEEGKVDIHQNVSNYLPDFPYTDITIHQLLCHRSGLPDYFDFAEKYHKNTQYPLTNDSLLSMLQA
;
A
#
# COMPACT_ATOMS: atom_id res chain seq x y z
N MET A 1 18.94 44.15 -3.77
CA MET A 1 17.51 44.18 -4.14
C MET A 1 16.87 42.93 -3.54
N PRO A 2 15.80 43.08 -2.74
CA PRO A 2 15.37 42.05 -1.81
C PRO A 2 14.57 40.94 -2.50
N VAL A 3 14.76 39.75 -1.96
CA VAL A 3 14.28 38.45 -2.43
C VAL A 3 12.81 38.27 -2.00
N CYS A 4 11.94 37.88 -2.93
CA CYS A 4 10.56 37.51 -2.68
C CYS A 4 10.47 36.32 -1.70
N LYS A 5 10.28 36.60 -0.40
CA LYS A 5 10.03 35.60 0.65
C LYS A 5 8.55 35.45 1.04
N HIS A 6 7.60 35.86 0.19
CA HIS A 6 6.17 35.92 0.55
C HIS A 6 5.24 34.97 -0.25
N SER A 7 5.74 34.20 -1.23
CA SER A 7 4.87 33.35 -2.06
C SER A 7 4.52 31.98 -1.48
N VAL A 8 5.33 31.40 -0.59
CA VAL A 8 5.07 30.04 -0.06
C VAL A 8 4.07 30.05 1.11
N ILE A 9 4.00 31.15 1.87
CA ILE A 9 3.09 31.28 3.03
C ILE A 9 1.61 31.39 2.58
N PHE A 10 1.35 31.95 1.39
CA PHE A 10 -0.02 32.11 0.88
C PHE A 10 -0.68 30.79 0.44
N LEU A 11 0.11 29.79 0.05
CA LEU A 11 -0.40 28.49 -0.42
C LEU A 11 -0.69 27.52 0.73
N VAL A 12 0.03 27.64 1.86
CA VAL A 12 -0.20 26.85 3.07
C VAL A 12 -1.43 27.34 3.86
N LEU A 13 -1.72 28.65 3.84
CA LEU A 13 -2.88 29.21 4.54
C LEU A 13 -4.23 28.86 3.88
N PHE A 14 -4.26 28.63 2.57
CA PHE A 14 -5.48 28.18 1.88
C PHE A 14 -5.85 26.72 2.23
N PHE A 15 -4.86 25.87 2.53
CA PHE A 15 -5.10 24.48 2.94
C PHE A 15 -5.62 24.38 4.39
N VAL A 16 -5.17 25.25 5.29
CA VAL A 16 -5.63 25.25 6.70
C VAL A 16 -7.02 25.88 6.85
N GLN A 17 -7.39 26.87 6.04
CA GLN A 17 -8.76 27.41 6.03
C GLN A 17 -9.77 26.51 5.32
N SER A 18 -9.34 25.64 4.41
CA SER A 18 -10.17 24.58 3.83
C SER A 18 -10.57 23.51 4.88
N LEU A 19 -9.69 23.22 5.84
CA LEU A 19 -9.97 22.24 6.89
C LEU A 19 -10.84 22.80 8.04
N ASN A 20 -10.80 24.11 8.30
CA ASN A 20 -11.58 24.71 9.38
C ASN A 20 -13.04 25.05 9.01
N ASN A 21 -13.39 25.08 7.71
CA ASN A 21 -14.77 25.22 7.25
C ASN A 21 -15.49 23.88 7.01
N CYS A 22 -14.80 22.74 7.18
CA CYS A 22 -15.39 21.40 7.03
C CYS A 22 -15.80 20.74 8.38
N ILE A 23 -15.59 21.42 9.52
CA ILE A 23 -15.92 20.89 10.86
C ILE A 23 -17.22 21.51 11.43
N SER A 24 -17.85 22.43 10.70
CA SER A 24 -19.03 23.17 11.17
C SER A 24 -20.30 22.90 10.34
N GLN A 25 -20.40 21.74 9.68
CA GLN A 25 -21.71 21.23 9.27
C GLN A 25 -22.20 20.26 10.35
N SER A 26 -23.13 20.77 11.15
CA SER A 26 -24.10 20.02 11.92
C SER A 26 -24.28 18.59 11.40
N PHE A 27 -23.88 17.61 12.21
CA PHE A 27 -24.38 16.23 12.12
C PHE A 27 -25.88 16.24 12.41
N THR A 28 -26.66 16.71 11.43
CA THR A 28 -28.08 16.42 11.34
C THR A 28 -28.18 14.97 10.94
N THR A 29 -28.51 14.14 11.92
CA THR A 29 -29.09 12.81 11.77
C THR A 29 -30.34 12.90 10.89
N SER A 30 -30.17 12.88 9.57
CA SER A 30 -31.28 12.70 8.63
C SER A 30 -30.80 12.16 7.28
N ASN A 31 -31.15 10.90 7.04
CA ASN A 31 -31.40 10.29 5.73
C ASN A 31 -30.23 10.08 4.74
N ARG A 32 -29.45 9.02 5.00
CA ARG A 32 -29.22 7.96 3.98
C ARG A 32 -29.69 6.61 4.54
N TYR A 33 -31.00 6.53 4.68
CA TYR A 33 -31.77 5.29 4.73
C TYR A 33 -31.30 4.42 3.56
N PHE A 34 -30.53 3.39 3.89
CA PHE A 34 -29.82 2.46 3.02
C PHE A 34 -30.61 2.00 1.79
N ASP A 35 -29.91 1.54 0.75
CA ASP A 35 -30.41 0.58 -0.27
C ASP A 35 -30.78 -0.78 0.39
N SER A 36 -31.58 -0.73 1.45
CA SER A 36 -31.37 -1.46 2.71
C SER A 36 -31.54 -2.97 2.61
N LEU A 37 -32.45 -3.43 1.77
CA LEU A 37 -32.66 -4.86 1.57
C LEU A 37 -31.51 -5.51 0.81
N ASN A 38 -30.93 -4.80 -0.16
CA ASN A 38 -29.85 -5.35 -0.98
C ASN A 38 -28.55 -5.45 -0.17
N ASP A 39 -28.25 -4.44 0.64
CA ASP A 39 -27.05 -4.44 1.46
C ASP A 39 -27.19 -5.39 2.66
N VAL A 40 -28.35 -5.49 3.31
CA VAL A 40 -28.62 -6.53 4.32
C VAL A 40 -28.49 -7.93 3.71
N TYR A 41 -29.02 -8.14 2.50
CA TYR A 41 -28.90 -9.41 1.79
C TYR A 41 -27.44 -9.74 1.44
N LYS A 42 -26.66 -8.77 0.96
CA LYS A 42 -25.22 -8.94 0.69
C LYS A 42 -24.43 -9.22 1.96
N ILE A 43 -24.71 -8.52 3.06
CA ILE A 43 -24.07 -8.76 4.36
C ILE A 43 -24.35 -10.19 4.82
N LYS A 44 -25.58 -10.67 4.70
CA LYS A 44 -25.91 -12.06 4.99
C LYS A 44 -25.18 -13.05 4.10
N GLN A 45 -24.98 -12.74 2.81
CA GLN A 45 -24.16 -13.57 1.92
C GLN A 45 -22.69 -13.57 2.33
N LEU A 46 -22.14 -12.42 2.71
CA LEU A 46 -20.76 -12.30 3.23
C LEU A 46 -20.58 -13.11 4.52
N ASP A 47 -21.55 -13.06 5.43
CA ASP A 47 -21.54 -13.85 6.66
C ASP A 47 -21.60 -15.36 6.38
N ASN A 48 -22.52 -15.80 5.51
CA ASN A 48 -22.58 -17.20 5.08
C ASN A 48 -21.29 -17.67 4.41
N LEU A 49 -20.71 -16.84 3.53
CA LEU A 49 -19.43 -17.13 2.88
C LEU A 49 -18.31 -17.23 3.92
N PHE A 50 -18.26 -16.29 4.86
CA PHE A 50 -17.25 -16.30 5.91
C PHE A 50 -17.37 -17.53 6.81
N ILE A 51 -18.59 -17.90 7.21
CA ILE A 51 -18.87 -19.14 7.96
C ILE A 51 -18.39 -20.36 7.18
N TYR A 52 -18.71 -20.43 5.87
CA TYR A 52 -18.23 -21.51 5.01
C TYR A 52 -16.70 -21.57 4.93
N LEU A 53 -16.04 -20.44 4.68
CA LEU A 53 -14.57 -20.36 4.61
C LEU A 53 -13.93 -20.77 5.94
N LYS A 54 -14.50 -20.31 7.06
CA LYS A 54 -14.04 -20.64 8.40
C LYS A 54 -14.17 -22.13 8.72
N ASN A 55 -15.35 -22.71 8.50
CA ASN A 55 -15.66 -24.07 8.95
C ASN A 55 -15.16 -25.13 7.98
N GLU A 56 -15.33 -24.91 6.67
CA GLU A 56 -15.07 -25.91 5.63
C GLU A 56 -13.70 -25.76 4.97
N LYS A 57 -13.13 -24.54 4.98
CA LYS A 57 -11.82 -24.23 4.37
C LYS A 57 -10.75 -23.84 5.37
N HIS A 58 -11.06 -23.92 6.67
CA HIS A 58 -10.14 -23.58 7.76
C HIS A 58 -9.52 -22.19 7.62
N PHE A 59 -10.31 -21.21 7.18
CA PHE A 59 -9.85 -19.84 7.00
C PHE A 59 -9.29 -19.25 8.30
N ASN A 60 -8.09 -18.68 8.19
CA ASN A 60 -7.38 -17.95 9.24
C ASN A 60 -6.99 -16.57 8.71
N GLY A 61 -7.63 -15.53 9.23
CA GLY A 61 -7.46 -14.15 8.78
C GLY A 61 -8.66 -13.27 9.12
N THR A 62 -8.68 -12.09 8.50
CA THR A 62 -9.73 -11.08 8.68
C THR A 62 -10.38 -10.74 7.35
N PHE A 63 -11.69 -10.53 7.36
CA PHE A 63 -12.48 -9.98 6.25
C PHE A 63 -12.95 -8.59 6.63
N LEU A 64 -12.80 -7.62 5.74
CA LEU A 64 -13.35 -6.28 5.89
C LEU A 64 -13.91 -5.82 4.54
N VAL A 65 -15.15 -5.33 4.55
CA VAL A 65 -15.81 -4.72 3.39
C VAL A 65 -16.31 -3.35 3.82
N ALA A 66 -15.88 -2.32 3.09
CA ALA A 66 -16.26 -0.94 3.35
C ALA A 66 -16.77 -0.24 2.08
N LYS A 67 -17.61 0.78 2.25
CA LYS A 67 -18.13 1.63 1.18
C LYS A 67 -18.05 3.09 1.62
N GLY A 68 -17.14 3.84 1.01
CA GLY A 68 -16.79 5.16 1.51
C GLY A 68 -16.14 5.05 2.89
N GLU A 69 -16.70 5.75 3.87
CA GLU A 69 -16.22 5.73 5.25
C GLU A 69 -16.89 4.64 6.11
N ASP A 70 -17.95 4.00 5.58
CA ASP A 70 -18.74 3.02 6.33
C ASP A 70 -18.16 1.61 6.18
N ILE A 71 -17.84 0.96 7.31
CA ILE A 71 -17.57 -0.48 7.36
C ILE A 71 -18.90 -1.21 7.31
N LEU A 72 -19.11 -2.00 6.26
CA LEU A 72 -20.35 -2.75 6.01
C LEU A 72 -20.32 -4.15 6.61
N TYR A 73 -19.14 -4.77 6.67
CA TYR A 73 -18.94 -6.11 7.20
C TYR A 73 -17.49 -6.28 7.65
N GLU A 74 -17.30 -6.80 8.85
CA GLU A 74 -15.99 -7.20 9.34
C GLU A 74 -16.10 -8.48 10.16
N ASN A 75 -15.16 -9.41 9.96
CA ASN A 75 -15.13 -10.65 10.71
C ASN A 75 -13.70 -11.22 10.76
N VAL A 76 -13.40 -12.00 11.78
CA VAL A 76 -12.06 -12.52 12.05
C VAL A 76 -12.13 -13.97 12.50
N SER A 77 -11.21 -14.79 12.01
CA SER A 77 -11.14 -16.21 12.34
C SER A 77 -9.70 -16.65 12.45
N GLY A 78 -9.44 -17.62 13.32
CA GLY A 78 -8.14 -18.27 13.43
C GLY A 78 -7.24 -17.68 14.52
N TYR A 79 -5.93 -17.74 14.28
CA TYR A 79 -4.88 -17.49 15.26
C TYR A 79 -3.72 -16.74 14.62
N SER A 80 -3.20 -15.74 15.32
CA SER A 80 -1.96 -15.05 14.91
C SER A 80 -0.72 -15.92 15.17
N SER A 81 -0.85 -16.88 16.10
CA SER A 81 0.16 -17.90 16.35
C SER A 81 -0.51 -19.22 16.68
N TYR A 82 -0.23 -20.24 15.88
CA TYR A 82 -0.75 -21.59 16.12
C TYR A 82 -0.11 -22.26 17.34
N SER A 83 1.16 -21.95 17.65
CA SER A 83 1.89 -22.56 18.76
C SER A 83 1.36 -22.08 20.12
N THR A 84 1.15 -20.76 20.26
CA THR A 84 0.62 -20.16 21.50
C THR A 84 -0.91 -20.12 21.53
N LYS A 85 -1.57 -20.49 20.41
CA LYS A 85 -3.02 -20.37 20.20
C LYS A 85 -3.54 -18.95 20.46
N HIS A 86 -2.72 -17.94 20.21
CA HIS A 86 -3.14 -16.55 20.31
C HIS A 86 -4.14 -16.23 19.19
N ARG A 87 -5.33 -15.77 19.55
CA ARG A 87 -6.42 -15.50 18.60
C ARG A 87 -6.14 -14.23 17.80
N LEU A 88 -6.53 -14.25 16.53
CA LEU A 88 -6.64 -13.01 15.77
C LEU A 88 -7.78 -12.15 16.32
N ASN A 89 -7.60 -10.84 16.18
CA ASN A 89 -8.63 -9.82 16.38
C ASN A 89 -8.50 -8.75 15.29
N LEU A 90 -9.45 -7.81 15.22
CA LEU A 90 -9.47 -6.76 14.19
C LEU A 90 -8.27 -5.79 14.24
N HIS A 91 -7.54 -5.77 15.35
CA HIS A 91 -6.33 -4.95 15.53
C HIS A 91 -5.02 -5.73 15.32
N SER A 92 -5.11 -7.00 14.91
CA SER A 92 -3.93 -7.82 14.64
C SER A 92 -3.19 -7.31 13.41
N SER A 93 -1.86 -7.18 13.51
CA SER A 93 -1.01 -6.79 12.38
C SER A 93 -0.68 -8.00 11.50
N PHE A 94 -0.58 -7.76 10.19
CA PHE A 94 -0.22 -8.76 9.19
C PHE A 94 0.91 -8.24 8.32
N GLU A 95 1.76 -9.15 7.86
CA GLU A 95 2.66 -8.87 6.74
C GLU A 95 1.86 -8.86 5.44
N ILE A 96 1.70 -7.69 4.83
CA ILE A 96 0.89 -7.50 3.61
C ILE A 96 1.64 -7.82 2.31
N ALA A 97 2.91 -8.23 2.42
CA ALA A 97 3.77 -8.67 1.32
C ALA A 97 3.71 -7.73 0.10
N SER A 98 3.33 -8.25 -1.08
CA SER A 98 3.34 -7.49 -2.33
C SER A 98 2.39 -6.30 -2.38
N ILE A 99 1.43 -6.18 -1.46
CA ILE A 99 0.59 -4.97 -1.34
C ILE A 99 1.47 -3.74 -1.05
N SER A 100 2.60 -3.92 -0.34
CA SER A 100 3.58 -2.86 -0.04
C SER A 100 4.07 -2.11 -1.29
N LYS A 101 4.09 -2.74 -2.47
CA LYS A 101 4.53 -2.09 -3.72
C LYS A 101 3.66 -0.89 -4.11
N SER A 102 2.37 -0.92 -3.77
CA SER A 102 1.47 0.22 -4.02
C SER A 102 1.90 1.45 -3.22
N PHE A 103 2.33 1.26 -1.97
CA PHE A 103 2.85 2.34 -1.15
C PHE A 103 4.17 2.88 -1.69
N THR A 104 5.07 2.00 -2.14
CA THR A 104 6.31 2.41 -2.81
C THR A 104 6.03 3.21 -4.07
N ALA A 105 5.07 2.78 -4.90
CA ALA A 105 4.68 3.50 -6.11
C ALA A 105 4.14 4.89 -5.78
N VAL A 106 3.26 5.01 -4.77
CA VAL A 106 2.77 6.31 -4.30
C VAL A 106 3.91 7.20 -3.82
N ALA A 107 4.85 6.67 -3.03
CA ALA A 107 6.00 7.44 -2.57
C ALA A 107 6.87 7.96 -3.73
N VAL A 108 7.09 7.15 -4.76
CA VAL A 108 7.82 7.57 -5.97
C VAL A 108 7.05 8.66 -6.74
N LEU A 109 5.73 8.52 -6.87
CA LEU A 109 4.90 9.52 -7.55
C LEU A 109 4.81 10.84 -6.78
N MET A 110 4.82 10.81 -5.44
CA MET A 110 4.93 12.03 -4.63
C MET A 110 6.27 12.75 -4.87
N LEU A 111 7.38 12.00 -4.95
CA LEU A 111 8.68 12.58 -5.30
C LEU A 111 8.70 13.16 -6.71
N TYR A 112 7.92 12.59 -7.63
CA TYR A 112 7.73 13.11 -8.97
C TYR A 112 6.96 14.43 -8.99
N GLU A 113 5.86 14.52 -8.24
CA GLU A 113 5.11 15.78 -8.09
C GLU A 113 5.96 16.89 -7.44
N GLU A 114 6.87 16.52 -6.54
CA GLU A 114 7.84 17.45 -5.92
C GLU A 114 9.02 17.82 -6.84
N GLY A 115 9.11 17.25 -8.05
CA GLY A 115 10.21 17.47 -8.98
C GLY A 115 11.56 16.91 -8.53
N LYS A 116 11.58 15.99 -7.56
CA LYS A 116 12.80 15.34 -7.04
C LYS A 116 13.21 14.12 -7.85
N VAL A 117 12.23 13.47 -8.48
CA VAL A 117 12.42 12.30 -9.35
C VAL A 117 11.64 12.54 -10.63
N ASP A 118 12.20 12.31 -11.81
CA ASP A 118 11.47 12.30 -13.07
C ASP A 118 11.30 10.83 -13.49
N ILE A 119 10.06 10.35 -13.50
CA ILE A 119 9.77 8.94 -13.78
C ILE A 119 10.09 8.55 -15.22
N HIS A 120 10.26 9.51 -16.12
CA HIS A 120 10.64 9.30 -17.51
C HIS A 120 12.16 9.27 -17.72
N GLN A 121 12.96 9.59 -16.70
CA GLN A 121 14.40 9.45 -16.74
C GLN A 121 14.83 8.01 -16.47
N ASN A 122 16.05 7.71 -16.91
CA ASN A 122 16.71 6.45 -16.66
C ASN A 122 17.05 6.29 -15.17
N VAL A 123 16.95 5.07 -14.66
CA VAL A 123 17.24 4.71 -13.27
C VAL A 123 18.69 5.06 -12.92
N SER A 124 19.62 4.91 -13.86
CA SER A 124 21.04 5.25 -13.71
C SER A 124 21.30 6.72 -13.37
N ASN A 125 20.36 7.63 -13.65
CA ASN A 125 20.47 9.04 -13.25
C ASN A 125 20.34 9.23 -11.73
N TYR A 126 19.70 8.27 -11.03
CA TYR A 126 19.49 8.31 -9.59
C TYR A 126 20.31 7.25 -8.84
N LEU A 127 20.60 6.13 -9.51
CA LEU A 127 21.42 5.03 -9.01
C LEU A 127 22.58 4.78 -9.99
N PRO A 128 23.71 5.50 -9.87
CA PRO A 128 24.80 5.43 -10.85
C PRO A 128 25.39 4.04 -11.06
N ASP A 129 25.36 3.20 -10.02
CA ASP A 129 25.86 1.82 -10.07
C ASP A 129 24.84 0.83 -10.67
N PHE A 130 23.67 1.31 -11.13
CA PHE A 130 22.67 0.47 -11.79
C PHE A 130 23.16 0.06 -13.20
N PRO A 131 23.29 -1.25 -13.49
CA PRO A 131 24.04 -1.73 -14.67
C PRO A 131 23.32 -1.53 -16.01
N TYR A 132 22.04 -1.15 -16.00
CA TYR A 132 21.23 -0.99 -17.21
C TYR A 132 20.98 0.49 -17.49
N THR A 133 21.43 0.98 -18.64
CA THR A 133 21.36 2.41 -18.99
C THR A 133 20.02 2.87 -19.51
N ASP A 134 19.22 1.96 -20.07
CA ASP A 134 18.01 2.30 -20.86
C ASP A 134 16.70 1.94 -20.15
N ILE A 135 16.76 1.69 -18.83
CA ILE A 135 15.58 1.41 -18.01
C ILE A 135 15.16 2.70 -17.32
N THR A 136 13.91 3.10 -17.54
CA THR A 136 13.25 4.22 -16.86
C THR A 136 12.59 3.79 -15.55
N ILE A 137 12.38 4.76 -14.65
CA ILE A 137 11.65 4.52 -13.41
C ILE A 137 10.20 4.11 -13.70
N HIS A 138 9.55 4.71 -14.70
CA HIS A 138 8.22 4.32 -15.14
C HIS A 138 8.14 2.84 -15.54
N GLN A 139 9.16 2.32 -16.24
CA GLN A 139 9.22 0.89 -16.57
C GLN A 139 9.35 0.00 -15.33
N LEU A 140 10.05 0.43 -14.27
CA LEU A 140 10.06 -0.30 -12.99
C LEU A 140 8.67 -0.33 -12.36
N LEU A 141 8.00 0.83 -12.27
CA LEU A 141 6.68 0.98 -11.65
C LEU A 141 5.60 0.14 -12.35
N CYS A 142 5.70 -0.07 -13.67
CA CYS A 142 4.73 -0.85 -14.45
C CYS A 142 5.19 -2.28 -14.78
N HIS A 143 6.29 -2.76 -14.17
CA HIS A 143 6.84 -4.10 -14.42
C HIS A 143 7.15 -4.37 -15.92
N ARG A 144 7.70 -3.36 -16.62
CA ARG A 144 8.10 -3.45 -18.04
C ARG A 144 9.58 -3.14 -18.28
N SER A 145 10.40 -3.21 -17.24
CA SER A 145 11.85 -2.97 -17.33
C SER A 145 12.62 -4.11 -17.99
N GLY A 146 12.04 -5.31 -18.04
CA GLY A 146 12.74 -6.50 -18.52
C GLY A 146 13.80 -7.05 -17.55
N LEU A 147 13.82 -6.57 -16.31
CA LEU A 147 14.69 -7.12 -15.26
C LEU A 147 14.34 -8.58 -14.97
N PRO A 148 15.35 -9.42 -14.65
CA PRO A 148 15.12 -10.80 -14.28
C PRO A 148 14.31 -10.91 -12.98
N ASP A 149 13.62 -12.04 -12.81
CA ASP A 149 12.89 -12.29 -11.58
C ASP A 149 13.85 -12.36 -10.38
N TYR A 150 13.48 -11.61 -9.34
CA TYR A 150 14.30 -11.47 -8.15
C TYR A 150 14.47 -12.78 -7.37
N PHE A 151 13.46 -13.64 -7.33
CA PHE A 151 13.54 -14.91 -6.60
C PHE A 151 14.52 -15.86 -7.28
N ASP A 152 14.48 -15.97 -8.60
CA ASP A 152 15.43 -16.79 -9.37
C ASP A 152 16.87 -16.31 -9.17
N PHE A 153 17.07 -14.99 -9.13
CA PHE A 153 18.37 -14.37 -8.89
C PHE A 153 18.86 -14.57 -7.44
N ALA A 154 17.98 -14.36 -6.46
CA ALA A 154 18.31 -14.53 -5.05
C ALA A 154 18.67 -15.99 -4.77
N GLU A 155 17.91 -16.96 -5.25
CA GLU A 155 18.24 -18.38 -5.04
C GLU A 155 19.61 -18.75 -5.63
N LYS A 156 19.93 -18.24 -6.82
CA LYS A 156 21.18 -18.57 -7.52
C LYS A 156 22.42 -17.93 -6.90
N TYR A 157 22.31 -16.68 -6.44
CA TYR A 157 23.47 -15.87 -6.06
C TYR A 157 23.53 -15.54 -4.55
N HIS A 158 22.41 -15.60 -3.82
CA HIS A 158 22.37 -15.35 -2.37
C HIS A 158 22.66 -16.61 -1.56
N LYS A 159 23.94 -17.00 -1.55
CA LYS A 159 24.40 -18.24 -0.88
C LYS A 159 24.39 -18.19 0.65
N ASN A 160 24.32 -16.99 1.24
CA ASN A 160 24.29 -16.82 2.69
C ASN A 160 22.93 -16.29 3.16
N THR A 161 22.01 -17.21 3.43
CA THR A 161 20.65 -16.90 3.90
C THR A 161 20.58 -16.45 5.37
N GLN A 162 21.72 -16.37 6.06
CA GLN A 162 21.78 -15.90 7.45
C GLN A 162 21.45 -14.40 7.57
N TYR A 163 21.65 -13.63 6.50
CA TYR A 163 21.37 -12.19 6.47
C TYR A 163 20.33 -11.87 5.39
N PRO A 164 19.44 -10.88 5.61
CA PRO A 164 18.54 -10.42 4.59
C PRO A 164 19.31 -9.75 3.44
N LEU A 165 18.79 -9.86 2.23
CA LEU A 165 19.41 -9.20 1.09
C LEU A 165 19.32 -7.67 1.26
N THR A 166 20.47 -7.00 1.09
CA THR A 166 20.55 -5.53 1.11
C THR A 166 20.44 -4.95 -0.30
N ASN A 167 20.14 -3.66 -0.41
CA ASN A 167 20.13 -2.96 -1.70
C ASN A 167 21.50 -3.05 -2.40
N ASP A 168 22.61 -2.90 -1.66
CA ASP A 168 23.96 -2.97 -2.22
C ASP A 168 24.30 -4.37 -2.73
N SER A 169 23.88 -5.41 -2.00
CA SER A 169 24.02 -6.80 -2.42
C SER A 169 23.21 -7.08 -3.68
N LEU A 170 21.96 -6.60 -3.75
CA LEU A 170 21.13 -6.72 -4.94
C LEU A 170 21.76 -6.00 -6.15
N LEU A 171 22.28 -4.80 -5.94
CA LEU A 171 22.89 -4.00 -7.01
C LEU A 171 24.15 -4.69 -7.56
N SER A 172 25.00 -5.19 -6.67
CA SER A 172 26.18 -5.98 -7.03
C SER A 172 25.80 -7.27 -7.78
N MET A 173 24.66 -7.89 -7.44
CA MET A 173 24.16 -9.07 -8.13
C MET A 173 23.66 -8.76 -9.54
N LEU A 174 23.01 -7.61 -9.77
CA LEU A 174 22.56 -7.20 -11.11
C LEU A 174 23.73 -6.92 -12.08
N GLN A 175 24.92 -6.65 -11.55
CA GLN A 175 26.13 -6.39 -12.32
C GLN A 175 26.88 -7.67 -12.76
N ALA A 176 26.48 -8.84 -12.24
CA ALA A 176 27.16 -10.13 -12.45
C ALA A 176 26.64 -10.90 -13.67
#